data_AF-A0A9D4EBI3-F1
#
_entry.id   AF-A0A9D4EBI3-F1
#
_cell.length_a   1.000
_cell.length_b   1.000
_cell.length_c   1.000
_cell.angle_alpha   90.00
_cell.angle_beta   90.00
_cell.angle_gamma   90.00
#
_symmetry.space_group_name_H-M   'P 1'
#
loop_
_entity.id
_entity.type
_entity.pdbx_description
1 polymer ?
#
loop_
_entity_poly.entity_id
_entity_poly.type
_entity_poly.pdbx_seq_one_letter_code
_entity_poly.pdbx_strand_id
1 'polypeptide(L)' 'MIVAILFAHVAGCLALEGEPRELRLLGMLPMTGTAWPGGSACLVPVQMALADVNAYPNLLHGYNLTYEYIDTMVC' A
#
# COMPACT_ATOMS: atom_id res chain seq x y z
N MET A 1 -39.96 1.30 -13.03
CA MET A 1 -39.08 2.15 -12.21
C MET A 1 -38.46 1.45 -10.99
N ILE A 2 -39.12 0.50 -10.34
CA ILE A 2 -38.56 -0.20 -9.15
C ILE A 2 -37.34 -1.10 -9.48
N VAL A 3 -37.33 -1.77 -10.65
CA VAL A 3 -36.23 -2.66 -11.06
C VAL A 3 -34.92 -1.90 -11.33
N ALA A 4 -34.99 -0.67 -11.85
CA ALA A 4 -33.80 0.13 -12.15
C ALA A 4 -33.07 0.64 -10.89
N ILE A 5 -33.81 0.88 -9.80
CA ILE A 5 -33.25 1.35 -8.53
C ILE A 5 -32.52 0.22 -7.78
N LEU A 6 -33.00 -1.02 -7.92
CA LEU A 6 -32.35 -2.20 -7.35
C LEU A 6 -30.99 -2.46 -8.01
N PHE A 7 -30.90 -2.31 -9.34
CA PHE A 7 -29.63 -2.43 -10.07
C PHE A 7 -28.62 -1.34 -9.69
N ALA A 8 -29.07 -0.10 -9.48
CA ALA A 8 -28.20 1.00 -9.07
C ALA A 8 -27.64 0.83 -7.64
N HIS A 9 -28.41 0.25 -6.71
CA HIS A 9 -27.93 -0.03 -5.35
C HIS A 9 -26.93 -1.20 -5.29
N VAL A 10 -27.05 -2.18 -6.19
CA VAL A 10 -26.04 -3.24 -6.32
C VAL A 10 -24.76 -2.71 -6.98
N ALA A 11 -24.88 -1.81 -7.96
CA ALA A 11 -23.74 -1.23 -8.68
C ALA A 11 -22.88 -0.27 -7.83
N GLY A 12 -23.42 0.35 -6.78
CA GLY A 12 -22.65 1.21 -5.86
C GLY A 12 -21.68 0.45 -4.95
N CYS A 13 -21.77 -0.88 -4.88
CA CYS A 13 -20.93 -1.75 -4.05
C CYS A 13 -19.98 -2.65 -4.87
N LEU A 14 -20.02 -2.57 -6.20
CA LEU A 14 -18.97 -3.13 -7.05
C LEU A 14 -17.79 -2.15 -7.06
N ALA A 15 -16.90 -2.29 -6.08
CA ALA A 15 -15.50 -2.02 -6.36
C ALA A 15 -15.16 -2.74 -7.67
N LEU A 16 -14.68 -2.01 -8.67
CA LEU A 16 -14.36 -2.49 -10.02
C LEU A 16 -13.76 -3.90 -9.95
N GLU A 17 -14.52 -4.90 -10.37
CA GLU A 17 -14.05 -6.29 -10.52
C GLU A 17 -12.96 -6.28 -11.60
N GLY A 18 -11.72 -6.02 -11.20
CA GLY A 18 -10.58 -5.95 -12.12
C GLY A 18 -9.39 -5.13 -11.61
N GLU A 19 -9.61 -4.09 -10.81
CA GLU A 19 -8.53 -3.26 -10.30
C GLU A 19 -8.15 -3.62 -8.85
N PRO A 20 -6.86 -3.87 -8.56
CA PRO A 20 -6.43 -4.19 -7.21
C PRO A 20 -6.64 -3.00 -6.27
N ARG A 21 -7.18 -3.27 -5.07
CA ARG A 21 -7.37 -2.27 -4.02
C ARG A 21 -6.02 -1.88 -3.42
N GLU A 22 -5.83 -0.61 -3.11
CA GLU A 22 -4.58 -0.18 -2.49
C GLU A 22 -4.52 -0.61 -1.00
N LEU A 23 -3.40 -1.19 -0.59
CA LEU A 23 -3.06 -1.47 0.81
C LEU A 23 -1.82 -0.65 1.19
N ARG A 24 -2.01 0.38 2.02
CA ARG A 24 -0.96 1.33 2.39
C ARG A 24 -0.27 0.93 3.68
N LEU A 25 1.04 0.77 3.64
CA LEU A 25 1.90 0.60 4.81
C LEU A 25 2.59 1.93 5.16
N LEU A 26 2.73 2.20 6.45
CA LEU A 26 3.46 3.37 6.96
C LEU A 26 4.65 2.91 7.81
N GLY A 27 5.84 3.32 7.41
CA GLY A 27 7.08 3.13 8.17
C GLY A 27 7.47 4.37 8.98
N MET A 28 8.07 4.14 10.13
CA MET A 28 8.84 5.15 10.86
C MET A 28 10.31 4.83 10.68
N LEU A 29 11.03 5.68 9.94
CA LEU A 29 12.42 5.42 9.57
C LEU A 29 13.29 6.56 10.08
N PRO A 30 14.36 6.26 10.85
CA PRO A 30 15.33 7.27 11.21
C PRO A 30 16.20 7.59 9.99
N MET A 31 15.76 8.53 9.16
CA MET A 31 16.48 8.92 7.94
C MET A 31 17.54 9.96 8.25
N THR A 32 17.31 10.79 9.27
CA THR A 32 18.20 11.87 9.69
C THR A 32 18.54 11.79 11.18
N GLY A 33 19.47 12.65 11.62
CA GLY A 33 19.94 12.74 12.99
C GLY A 33 21.38 12.24 13.19
N THR A 34 21.90 12.43 14.40
CA THR A 34 23.31 12.20 14.74
C THR A 34 23.58 10.86 15.42
N ALA A 35 22.59 10.27 16.09
CA ALA A 35 22.77 9.01 16.80
C ALA A 35 22.83 7.82 15.83
N TRP A 36 21.81 7.68 14.96
CA TRP A 36 21.72 6.52 14.06
C TRP A 36 20.78 6.75 12.85
N PRO A 37 21.27 7.31 11.72
CA PRO A 37 20.49 7.51 10.50
C PRO A 37 20.35 6.23 9.65
N GLY A 38 20.03 5.10 10.30
CA GLY A 38 20.01 3.78 9.68
C GLY A 38 18.85 3.53 8.71
N GLY A 39 17.79 4.34 8.77
CA GLY A 39 16.61 4.20 7.91
C GLY A 39 16.94 4.33 6.42
N SER A 40 17.94 5.13 6.08
CA SER A 40 18.41 5.32 4.70
C SER A 40 18.82 4.01 4.02
N ALA A 41 19.49 3.12 4.75
CA ALA A 41 19.91 1.81 4.25
C ALA A 41 18.75 0.81 4.12
N CYS A 42 17.66 1.02 4.85
CA CYS A 42 16.48 0.14 4.84
C CYS A 42 15.48 0.48 3.74
N LEU A 43 15.49 1.70 3.19
CA LEU A 43 14.49 2.13 2.21
C LEU A 43 14.55 1.32 0.91
N VAL A 44 15.75 1.08 0.37
CA VAL A 44 15.91 0.32 -0.88
C VAL A 44 15.43 -1.13 -0.74
N PRO A 45 15.83 -1.90 0.30
CA PRO A 45 15.27 -3.23 0.54
C PRO A 45 13.75 -3.26 0.67
N VAL A 46 13.14 -2.26 1.33
CA VAL A 46 11.67 -2.17 1.44
C VAL A 46 11.03 -1.98 0.06
N GLN A 47 11.58 -1.11 -0.78
CA GLN A 47 11.09 -0.90 -2.15
C GLN A 47 11.23 -2.16 -3.01
N MET A 48 12.33 -2.91 -2.86
CA MET A 48 12.52 -4.19 -3.55
C MET A 48 11.49 -5.23 -3.09
N ALA A 49 11.27 -5.34 -1.78
CA ALA A 49 10.29 -6.27 -1.23
C ALA A 49 8.85 -5.94 -1.68
N LEU A 50 8.48 -4.65 -1.76
CA LEU A 50 7.19 -4.22 -2.30
C LEU A 50 7.02 -4.62 -3.77
N ALA A 51 8.05 -4.40 -4.58
CA ALA A 51 8.04 -4.77 -5.99
C ALA A 51 7.86 -6.29 -6.14
N ASP A 52 8.59 -7.09 -5.35
CA ASP A 52 8.48 -8.55 -5.36
C ASP A 52 7.08 -8.99 -4.94
N VAL A 53 6.55 -8.49 -3.82
CA VAL A 53 5.21 -8.88 -3.33
C VAL A 53 4.13 -8.57 -4.37
N ASN A 54 4.17 -7.39 -4.99
CA ASN A 54 3.20 -6.99 -6.00
C ASN A 54 3.38 -7.75 -7.33
N ALA A 55 4.57 -8.26 -7.63
CA ALA A 55 4.82 -9.10 -8.81
C ALA A 55 4.22 -10.51 -8.70
N TYR A 56 3.82 -10.95 -7.50
CA TYR A 56 3.20 -12.25 -7.24
C TYR A 56 1.75 -12.08 -6.73
N PRO A 57 0.75 -11.95 -7.62
CA PRO A 57 -0.66 -11.68 -7.24
C PRO A 57 -1.30 -12.74 -6.34
N ASN A 58 -0.69 -13.93 -6.24
CA ASN A 58 -1.13 -14.99 -5.34
C ASN A 58 -0.79 -14.71 -3.85
N LEU A 59 0.12 -13.77 -3.55
CA LEU A 59 0.44 -13.38 -2.18
C LEU A 59 -0.63 -12.48 -1.58
N LEU A 60 -1.04 -11.45 -2.33
CA LEU A 60 -2.03 -10.44 -1.91
C LEU A 60 -3.09 -10.27 -2.99
N HIS A 61 -3.94 -11.28 -3.16
CA HIS A 61 -4.94 -11.29 -4.23
C HIS A 61 -5.89 -10.08 -4.13
N GLY A 62 -5.98 -9.31 -5.21
CA GLY A 62 -6.87 -8.16 -5.30
C GLY A 62 -6.36 -6.94 -4.55
N TYR A 63 -5.09 -6.93 -4.12
CA TYR A 63 -4.46 -5.79 -3.48
C TYR A 63 -3.17 -5.37 -4.18
N ASN A 64 -2.89 -4.08 -4.15
CA ASN A 64 -1.62 -3.48 -4.54
C ASN A 64 -0.99 -2.84 -3.30
N LEU A 65 0.16 -3.35 -2.88
CA LEU A 65 0.84 -2.90 -1.68
C LEU A 65 1.63 -1.62 -1.97
N THR A 66 1.41 -0.58 -1.18
CA THR A 66 2.15 0.68 -1.25
C THR A 66 2.77 1.01 0.10
N TYR A 67 3.79 1.87 0.09
CA TYR A 67 4.55 2.19 1.28
C TYR A 67 4.93 3.66 1.31
N GLU A 68 4.70 4.28 2.45
CA GLU A 68 5.18 5.60 2.79
C GLU A 68 6.02 5.51 4.07
N TYR A 69 6.94 6.45 4.25
CA TYR A 69 7.65 6.56 5.51
C TYR A 69 7.63 7.99 6.02
N ILE A 70 7.75 8.10 7.34
CA ILE A 70 8.00 9.35 8.04
C ILE A 70 9.41 9.28 8.60
N ASP A 71 10.19 10.35 8.38
CA ASP A 71 11.47 10.51 9.04
C ASP A 71 11.24 10.87 10.51
N THR A 72 11.67 10.00 11.42
CA THR A 72 11.50 10.24 12.85
C THR A 72 12.62 11.08 13.45
N MET A 73 13.76 11.20 12.76
CA MET A 73 15.02 11.71 13.30
C MET A 73 15.49 10.93 14.56
N VAL A 74 16.80 10.83 14.77
CA VAL A 74 17.36 10.35 16.06
C VAL A 74 18.60 11.15 16.41
N CYS A 75 18.51 11.91 17.50
CA CYS A 75 19.55 12.81 17.97
C CYS A 75 20.56 12.08 18.86
#